data_AF-A0A940CEU7-F1
#
_entry.id   AF-A0A940CEU7-F1
#
_cell.length_a   1.000
_cell.length_b   1.000
_cell.length_c   1.000
_cell.angle_alpha   90.00
_cell.angle_beta   90.00
_cell.angle_gamma   90.00
#
_symmetry.space_group_name_H-M   'P 1'
#
loop_
_entity.id
_entity.type
_entity.pdbx_description
1 polymer ?
#
loop_
_entity_poly.entity_id
_entity_poly.type
_entity_poly.pdbx_seq_one_letter_code
_entity_poly.pdbx_strand_id
1 'polypeptide(L)'
;MKKILASIILLSFLLSLIAVLPVSALTDQGILVNKTTFVQGEAIKVTVKGKSTDWVGISQYDKNSDTLIKIPVSSVGSGGGQFDLRAKLVSTVGELEPGKYVVALVGGGAGWFDRDGWISSVTIEITAPVPDVFLKLKNTIVKSGEPIFITAYGSGKDWVGIQKYDQIKESLCKVYVSSVGSGKEFDLRAHLGGNLSKLTPGRYIIAVVSEDSQWIDTSAWMASAVVEIVAPDPSLKVNKTSFESGEPILVTAAGDDNYWVGIGKYETNSNTLGKITIASVGSGNQFDLLAKLKEKSIVPEPGKYIIALIGNGDWADSDAWKSSVTVEIKAPVTPVPATAAPATAIPATAVPATDVPATAVPATDDPATAVPATEAAHTSEPATGVPAEPSVTDPAAGPDDPGNGGSGSTKTRKEFSTVAYVGLVAGGIAVFAIALTAGILIGKKSKK
;
A
#
# COMPACT_ATOMS: atom_id res chain seq x y z
N MET A 1 -49.52 -16.64 23.76
CA MET A 1 -50.22 -16.20 22.52
C MET A 1 -50.07 -14.71 22.21
N LYS A 2 -50.58 -13.75 23.00
CA LYS A 2 -50.57 -12.30 22.62
C LYS A 2 -49.20 -11.75 22.19
N LYS A 3 -48.11 -12.09 22.90
CA LYS A 3 -46.73 -11.67 22.53
C LYS A 3 -46.26 -12.27 21.19
N ILE A 4 -46.56 -13.54 20.92
CA ILE A 4 -46.22 -14.21 19.67
C ILE A 4 -47.00 -13.58 18.50
N LEU A 5 -48.28 -13.25 18.71
CA LEU A 5 -49.09 -12.58 17.69
C LEU A 5 -48.56 -11.17 17.38
N ALA A 6 -48.15 -10.40 18.40
CA ALA A 6 -47.49 -9.10 18.20
C ALA A 6 -46.16 -9.22 17.45
N SER A 7 -45.30 -10.20 17.77
CA SER A 7 -44.05 -10.43 17.04
C SER A 7 -44.28 -10.87 15.58
N ILE A 8 -45.31 -11.68 15.30
CA ILE A 8 -45.66 -12.04 13.91
C ILE A 8 -46.19 -10.83 13.14
N ILE A 9 -47.06 -10.01 13.74
CA ILE A 9 -47.55 -8.78 13.10
C ILE A 9 -46.40 -7.81 12.82
N LEU A 10 -45.50 -7.58 13.79
CA LEU A 10 -44.33 -6.73 13.59
C LEU A 10 -43.39 -7.29 12.50
N LEU A 11 -43.17 -8.60 12.46
CA LEU A 11 -42.36 -9.23 11.41
C LEU A 11 -43.01 -9.14 10.03
N SER A 12 -44.33 -9.33 9.93
CA SER A 12 -45.07 -9.11 8.67
C SER A 12 -45.05 -7.65 8.22
N PHE A 13 -45.16 -6.70 9.15
CA PHE A 13 -45.00 -5.27 8.87
C PHE A 13 -43.56 -4.95 8.41
N LEU A 14 -42.53 -5.53 9.04
CA LEU A 14 -41.13 -5.37 8.63
C LEU A 14 -40.85 -5.98 7.25
N LEU A 15 -41.38 -7.17 6.96
CA LEU A 15 -41.25 -7.78 5.62
C LEU A 15 -42.04 -7.00 4.56
N SER A 16 -43.16 -6.37 4.91
CA SER A 16 -43.88 -5.49 3.97
C SER A 16 -43.17 -4.15 3.71
N LEU A 17 -42.27 -3.73 4.63
CA LEU A 17 -41.37 -2.59 4.42
C LEU A 17 -40.11 -2.94 3.63
N ILE A 18 -39.81 -4.23 3.40
CA ILE A 18 -38.83 -4.63 2.38
C ILE A 18 -39.50 -4.35 1.03
N ALA A 19 -39.33 -3.12 0.56
CA ALA A 19 -39.77 -2.69 -0.76
C ALA A 19 -39.07 -3.54 -1.82
N VAL A 20 -39.72 -4.66 -2.19
CA VAL A 20 -39.53 -5.29 -3.48
C VAL A 20 -40.01 -4.26 -4.49
N LEU A 21 -39.09 -3.42 -4.97
CA LEU A 21 -39.39 -2.44 -6.02
C LEU A 21 -39.99 -3.21 -7.19
N PRO A 22 -41.27 -2.98 -7.54
CA PRO A 22 -41.89 -3.71 -8.61
C PRO A 22 -41.19 -3.31 -9.92
N VAL A 23 -40.35 -4.21 -10.44
CA VAL A 23 -39.68 -4.06 -11.75
C VAL A 23 -40.70 -3.81 -12.86
N SER A 24 -41.96 -4.23 -12.65
CA SER A 24 -43.12 -3.95 -13.51
C SER A 24 -43.54 -2.48 -13.59
N ALA A 25 -42.97 -1.56 -12.81
CA ALA A 25 -43.23 -0.11 -12.91
C ALA A 25 -42.34 0.60 -13.96
N LEU A 26 -41.35 -0.10 -14.52
CA LEU A 26 -40.53 0.42 -15.61
C LEU A 26 -41.27 0.21 -16.95
N THR A 27 -41.51 1.33 -17.65
CA THR A 27 -41.77 1.37 -19.09
C THR A 27 -40.71 0.60 -19.88
N ASP A 28 -40.91 0.40 -21.19
CA ASP A 28 -39.98 -0.40 -22.01
C ASP A 28 -38.51 0.02 -21.94
N GLN A 29 -38.25 1.29 -21.60
CA GLN A 29 -36.95 1.76 -21.16
C GLN A 29 -37.11 2.64 -19.90
N GLY A 30 -36.12 2.62 -19.00
CA GLY A 30 -36.08 3.47 -17.81
C GLY A 30 -35.03 3.05 -16.77
N ILE A 31 -34.87 3.87 -15.73
CA ILE A 31 -33.93 3.66 -14.63
C ILE A 31 -34.62 3.82 -13.27
N LEU A 32 -34.32 2.92 -12.34
CA LEU A 32 -34.69 3.03 -10.93
C LEU A 32 -33.43 2.92 -10.08
N VAL A 33 -33.43 3.61 -8.96
CA VAL A 33 -32.35 3.55 -7.98
C VAL A 33 -32.99 3.28 -6.60
N ASN A 34 -32.39 2.41 -5.78
CA ASN A 34 -33.04 1.90 -4.55
C ASN A 34 -33.39 2.93 -3.45
N LYS A 35 -32.85 4.15 -3.50
CA LYS A 35 -33.26 5.32 -2.69
C LYS A 35 -32.80 6.62 -3.37
N THR A 36 -32.83 7.76 -2.69
CA THR A 36 -32.33 9.04 -3.25
C THR A 36 -31.29 9.68 -2.34
N THR A 37 -31.46 9.68 -1.02
CA THR A 37 -30.35 10.00 -0.11
C THR A 37 -29.49 8.77 0.06
N PHE A 38 -28.63 8.61 -0.95
CA PHE A 38 -28.55 7.31 -1.56
C PHE A 38 -27.72 6.36 -0.79
N VAL A 39 -26.45 6.68 -0.65
CA VAL A 39 -25.47 5.93 0.09
C VAL A 39 -24.30 5.53 -0.98
N GLN A 40 -22.99 5.67 -1.40
CA GLN A 40 -21.53 6.14 -1.44
C GLN A 40 -20.46 5.83 -0.37
N GLY A 41 -19.59 4.87 -0.65
CA GLY A 41 -19.50 3.73 0.24
C GLY A 41 -20.61 2.74 -0.16
N GLU A 42 -21.86 3.21 -0.20
CA GLU A 42 -23.03 2.34 -0.23
C GLU A 42 -23.15 1.95 -1.64
N ALA A 43 -23.60 0.70 -1.74
CA ALA A 43 -24.07 0.19 -2.96
C ALA A 43 -25.15 1.14 -3.48
N ILE A 44 -24.86 1.78 -4.60
CA ILE A 44 -25.86 2.52 -5.35
C ILE A 44 -26.54 1.50 -6.26
N LYS A 45 -27.57 0.82 -5.78
CA LYS A 45 -28.21 -0.24 -6.57
C LYS A 45 -29.14 0.37 -7.62
N VAL A 46 -28.72 0.26 -8.86
CA VAL A 46 -29.44 0.73 -10.05
C VAL A 46 -30.10 -0.46 -10.73
N THR A 47 -31.40 -0.38 -10.95
CA THR A 47 -32.13 -1.28 -11.87
C THR A 47 -32.39 -0.51 -13.15
N VAL A 48 -31.93 -1.03 -14.29
CA VAL A 48 -32.09 -0.38 -15.61
C VAL A 48 -32.82 -1.31 -16.56
N LYS A 49 -33.71 -0.77 -17.39
CA LYS A 49 -34.28 -1.46 -18.55
C LYS A 49 -33.98 -0.60 -19.78
N GLY A 50 -33.37 -1.16 -20.82
CA GLY A 50 -32.91 -0.41 -21.99
C GLY A 50 -32.42 -1.32 -23.13
N LYS A 51 -32.18 -0.75 -24.31
CA LYS A 51 -31.55 -1.43 -25.45
C LYS A 51 -30.07 -1.67 -25.16
N SER A 52 -29.47 -2.65 -25.83
CA SER A 52 -28.04 -2.98 -25.69
C SER A 52 -27.08 -1.83 -26.06
N THR A 53 -27.54 -0.89 -26.89
CA THR A 53 -26.83 0.32 -27.30
C THR A 53 -26.98 1.49 -26.34
N ASP A 54 -27.95 1.43 -25.42
CA ASP A 54 -28.14 2.44 -24.39
C ASP A 54 -27.07 2.28 -23.30
N TRP A 55 -26.87 3.32 -22.51
CA TRP A 55 -25.85 3.34 -21.46
C TRP A 55 -26.31 4.13 -20.24
N VAL A 56 -25.83 3.72 -19.08
CA VAL A 56 -26.07 4.37 -17.78
C VAL A 56 -24.85 5.19 -17.43
N GLY A 57 -25.05 6.44 -17.00
CA GLY A 57 -23.99 7.26 -16.44
C GLY A 57 -24.40 7.97 -15.16
N ILE A 58 -23.43 8.60 -14.53
CA ILE A 58 -23.61 9.52 -13.41
C ILE A 58 -22.83 10.81 -13.66
N SER A 59 -23.40 11.95 -13.27
CA SER A 59 -22.77 13.27 -13.33
C SER A 59 -23.09 14.06 -12.06
N GLN A 60 -22.17 14.93 -11.63
CA GLN A 60 -22.47 15.88 -10.56
C GLN A 60 -23.49 16.92 -11.06
N TYR A 61 -24.46 17.32 -10.22
CA TYR A 61 -25.62 18.10 -10.66
C TYR A 61 -25.26 19.55 -11.06
N ASP A 62 -24.35 20.18 -10.30
CA ASP A 62 -24.01 21.61 -10.40
C ASP A 62 -22.73 21.89 -11.21
N LYS A 63 -22.02 20.86 -11.65
CA LYS A 63 -20.86 21.03 -12.54
C LYS A 63 -21.31 20.73 -13.96
N ASN A 64 -21.10 21.68 -14.88
CA ASN A 64 -21.27 21.52 -16.33
C ASN A 64 -20.22 20.55 -16.94
N SER A 65 -19.78 19.55 -16.18
CA SER A 65 -18.58 18.76 -16.43
C SER A 65 -18.93 17.30 -16.60
N ASP A 66 -18.45 16.75 -17.70
CA ASP A 66 -18.05 15.36 -17.92
C ASP A 66 -18.73 14.28 -17.09
N THR A 67 -19.47 13.41 -17.82
CA THR A 67 -19.84 12.07 -17.37
C THR A 67 -18.73 11.43 -16.52
N LEU A 68 -19.00 11.13 -15.26
CA LEU A 68 -18.02 10.45 -14.40
C LEU A 68 -17.81 9.00 -14.86
N ILE A 69 -18.84 8.34 -15.40
CA ILE A 69 -18.73 6.98 -15.98
C ILE A 69 -19.81 6.73 -17.04
N LYS A 70 -19.49 5.89 -18.03
CA LYS A 70 -20.47 5.30 -18.96
C LYS A 70 -20.44 3.78 -18.82
N ILE A 71 -21.61 3.18 -18.59
CA ILE A 71 -21.78 1.73 -18.45
C ILE A 71 -22.78 1.28 -19.51
N PRO A 72 -22.39 0.50 -20.53
CA PRO A 72 -23.33 0.03 -21.55
C PRO A 72 -24.35 -0.92 -20.92
N VAL A 73 -25.63 -0.80 -21.26
CA VAL A 73 -26.73 -1.61 -20.67
C VAL A 73 -26.54 -3.10 -20.97
N SER A 74 -25.91 -3.44 -22.10
CA SER A 74 -25.49 -4.81 -22.42
C SER A 74 -24.60 -5.46 -21.36
N SER A 75 -23.77 -4.70 -20.64
CA SER A 75 -22.95 -5.22 -19.51
C SER A 75 -23.74 -5.53 -18.24
N VAL A 76 -25.03 -5.18 -18.19
CA VAL A 76 -25.93 -5.37 -17.03
C VAL A 76 -26.89 -6.56 -17.24
N GLY A 77 -26.85 -7.18 -18.42
CA GLY A 77 -27.70 -8.30 -18.80
C GLY A 77 -28.86 -7.90 -19.72
N SER A 78 -29.07 -8.70 -20.77
CA SER A 78 -30.15 -8.53 -21.73
C SER A 78 -31.52 -8.73 -21.09
N GLY A 79 -32.29 -7.65 -20.90
CA GLY A 79 -33.64 -7.69 -20.33
C GLY A 79 -33.84 -6.83 -19.08
N GLY A 80 -32.77 -6.21 -18.59
CA GLY A 80 -32.77 -5.31 -17.45
C GLY A 80 -32.31 -6.00 -16.17
N GLY A 81 -31.07 -5.69 -15.76
CA GLY A 81 -30.48 -6.15 -14.52
C GLY A 81 -30.42 -5.06 -13.46
N GLN A 82 -30.26 -5.51 -12.21
CA GLN A 82 -29.84 -4.67 -11.09
C GLN A 82 -28.32 -4.79 -10.92
N PHE A 83 -27.63 -3.67 -10.74
CA PHE A 83 -26.19 -3.64 -10.48
C PHE A 83 -25.81 -2.59 -9.44
N ASP A 84 -24.65 -2.77 -8.82
CA ASP A 84 -24.07 -1.78 -7.93
C ASP A 84 -23.24 -0.77 -8.75
N LEU A 85 -23.81 0.41 -8.97
CA LEU A 85 -23.15 1.50 -9.69
C LEU A 85 -21.90 2.00 -8.94
N ARG A 86 -21.89 1.98 -7.60
CA ARG A 86 -20.70 2.39 -6.84
C ARG A 86 -19.55 1.43 -7.10
N ALA A 87 -19.77 0.12 -7.06
CA ALA A 87 -18.71 -0.85 -7.30
C ALA A 87 -18.02 -0.63 -8.67
N LYS A 88 -18.78 -0.23 -9.69
CA LYS A 88 -18.25 0.17 -11.01
C LYS A 88 -17.57 1.55 -11.01
N LEU A 89 -18.04 2.51 -10.21
CA LEU A 89 -17.42 3.82 -10.07
C LEU A 89 -16.08 3.80 -9.34
N VAL A 90 -15.96 3.05 -8.24
CA VAL A 90 -14.74 3.00 -7.42
C VAL A 90 -13.54 2.50 -8.23
N SER A 91 -13.76 1.56 -9.15
CA SER A 91 -12.72 1.09 -10.07
C SER A 91 -12.30 2.11 -11.14
N THR A 92 -13.13 3.12 -11.45
CA THR A 92 -12.88 4.07 -12.55
C THR A 92 -12.50 5.48 -12.08
N VAL A 93 -13.26 6.05 -11.13
CA VAL A 93 -13.13 7.46 -10.70
C VAL A 93 -12.90 7.64 -9.19
N GLY A 94 -12.75 6.55 -8.43
CA GLY A 94 -12.62 6.61 -6.97
C GLY A 94 -13.97 6.74 -6.23
N GLU A 95 -13.92 7.15 -4.97
CA GLU A 95 -15.15 7.42 -4.20
C GLU A 95 -15.84 8.70 -4.69
N LEU A 96 -17.18 8.72 -4.72
CA LEU A 96 -17.91 9.97 -4.99
C LEU A 96 -17.81 10.87 -3.77
N GLU A 97 -17.54 12.15 -3.98
CA GLU A 97 -17.57 13.14 -2.89
C GLU A 97 -19.03 13.42 -2.45
N PRO A 98 -19.26 13.99 -1.24
CA PRO A 98 -20.56 14.49 -0.85
C PRO A 98 -21.12 15.53 -1.84
N GLY A 99 -22.34 15.33 -2.31
CA GLY A 99 -22.99 16.26 -3.24
C GLY A 99 -24.20 15.66 -3.95
N LYS A 100 -24.84 16.46 -4.80
CA LYS A 100 -25.95 16.00 -5.66
C LYS A 100 -25.42 15.46 -6.97
N TYR A 101 -25.95 14.31 -7.38
CA TYR A 101 -25.60 13.66 -8.65
C TYR A 101 -26.86 13.24 -9.40
N VAL A 102 -26.80 13.26 -10.73
CA VAL A 102 -27.82 12.66 -11.60
C VAL A 102 -27.30 11.34 -12.14
N VAL A 103 -28.04 10.26 -11.89
CA VAL A 103 -27.91 8.98 -12.60
C VAL A 103 -28.90 9.00 -13.77
N ALA A 104 -28.42 8.81 -14.99
CA ALA A 104 -29.27 8.84 -16.20
C ALA A 104 -29.04 7.61 -17.09
N LEU A 105 -30.13 7.11 -17.66
CA LEU A 105 -30.13 6.22 -18.83
C LEU A 105 -30.19 7.06 -20.10
N VAL A 106 -29.24 6.86 -21.01
CA VAL A 106 -29.09 7.64 -22.24
C VAL A 106 -29.14 6.72 -23.46
N GLY A 107 -29.83 7.19 -24.50
CA GLY A 107 -30.01 6.43 -25.74
C GLY A 107 -28.71 6.20 -26.51
N GLY A 108 -28.61 5.05 -27.17
CA GLY A 108 -27.51 4.79 -28.10
C GLY A 108 -27.45 5.82 -29.23
N GLY A 109 -26.36 6.59 -29.29
CA GLY A 109 -26.15 7.67 -30.27
C GLY A 109 -26.34 9.09 -29.74
N ALA A 110 -27.02 9.28 -28.60
CA ALA A 110 -27.08 10.58 -27.95
C ALA A 110 -25.77 10.89 -27.19
N GLY A 111 -25.32 12.15 -27.26
CA GLY A 111 -24.24 12.65 -26.41
C GLY A 111 -24.69 12.84 -24.95
N TRP A 112 -23.82 12.62 -23.97
CA TRP A 112 -24.16 12.80 -22.54
C TRP A 112 -24.73 14.18 -22.22
N PHE A 113 -24.10 15.18 -22.82
CA PHE A 113 -24.31 16.60 -22.54
C PHE A 113 -25.64 17.10 -23.10
N ASP A 114 -26.23 16.34 -24.01
CA ASP A 114 -27.57 16.60 -24.51
C ASP A 114 -28.58 15.97 -23.55
N ARG A 115 -29.14 16.79 -22.66
CA ARG A 115 -30.18 16.36 -21.72
C ARG A 115 -31.45 15.90 -22.45
N ASP A 116 -31.67 16.35 -23.69
CA ASP A 116 -32.80 15.91 -24.51
C ASP A 116 -32.62 14.46 -25.02
N GLY A 117 -31.38 13.95 -25.01
CA GLY A 117 -31.04 12.55 -25.28
C GLY A 117 -31.16 11.60 -24.08
N TRP A 118 -31.56 12.09 -22.90
CA TRP A 118 -31.76 11.26 -21.71
C TRP A 118 -33.13 10.57 -21.75
N ILE A 119 -33.14 9.23 -21.77
CA ILE A 119 -34.38 8.44 -21.72
C ILE A 119 -35.05 8.57 -20.35
N SER A 120 -34.25 8.58 -19.28
CA SER A 120 -34.75 8.63 -17.89
C SER A 120 -33.62 9.02 -16.93
N SER A 121 -33.92 9.73 -15.84
CA SER A 121 -32.93 10.17 -14.85
C SER A 121 -33.46 10.26 -13.41
N VAL A 122 -32.56 10.17 -12.42
CA VAL A 122 -32.82 10.20 -10.95
C VAL A 122 -31.66 10.90 -10.22
N THR A 123 -31.91 11.62 -9.11
CA THR A 123 -30.91 12.45 -8.35
C THR A 123 -30.53 11.84 -6.94
N ILE A 124 -29.22 11.79 -6.45
CA ILE A 124 -28.66 10.86 -5.33
C ILE A 124 -27.38 11.19 -4.30
N GLU A 125 -26.83 10.28 -3.28
CA GLU A 125 -25.69 10.24 -2.07
C GLU A 125 -24.72 8.90 -1.45
N ILE A 126 -24.27 8.53 -0.08
CA ILE A 126 -23.05 7.72 0.79
C ILE A 126 -22.87 6.23 1.84
N THR A 127 -22.22 4.88 1.78
CA THR A 127 -22.11 3.36 2.58
C THR A 127 -21.17 1.81 2.36
N ALA A 128 -21.54 0.43 1.95
CA ALA A 128 -21.14 -1.23 1.85
C ALA A 128 -19.95 -2.44 1.29
N PRO A 129 -20.15 -3.83 0.71
CA PRO A 129 -19.58 -5.43 0.82
C PRO A 129 -18.56 -6.63 -0.03
N VAL A 130 -18.71 -8.09 -0.30
CA VAL A 130 -17.75 -9.52 -0.36
C VAL A 130 -17.70 -10.99 -1.39
N PRO A 131 -16.96 -12.32 -1.37
CA PRO A 131 -16.39 -13.27 -2.59
C PRO A 131 -15.78 -14.84 -2.76
N ASP A 132 -15.48 -15.40 -4.00
CA ASP A 132 -14.71 -16.69 -4.40
C ASP A 132 -13.17 -16.52 -4.61
N VAL A 133 -12.80 -15.36 -5.18
CA VAL A 133 -11.44 -14.80 -5.27
C VAL A 133 -11.54 -13.39 -4.73
N PHE A 134 -10.60 -12.96 -3.89
CA PHE A 134 -10.59 -11.58 -3.41
C PHE A 134 -9.18 -11.05 -3.15
N LEU A 135 -9.08 -9.71 -3.19
CA LEU A 135 -7.90 -8.95 -2.83
C LEU A 135 -8.32 -7.86 -1.84
N LYS A 136 -7.58 -7.71 -0.75
CA LYS A 136 -7.79 -6.67 0.26
C LYS A 136 -6.45 -6.03 0.60
N LEU A 137 -6.37 -4.71 0.44
CA LEU A 137 -5.28 -3.90 0.97
C LEU A 137 -5.52 -3.62 2.45
N LYS A 138 -4.46 -3.66 3.26
CA LYS A 138 -4.50 -3.14 4.63
C LYS A 138 -4.57 -1.61 4.63
N ASN A 139 -3.73 -0.99 3.80
CA ASN A 139 -3.65 0.46 3.59
C ASN A 139 -3.72 0.76 2.09
N THR A 140 -4.51 1.77 1.70
CA THR A 140 -4.57 2.28 0.32
C THR A 140 -3.52 3.35 0.03
N ILE A 141 -2.90 3.92 1.07
CA ILE A 141 -1.79 4.88 1.02
C ILE A 141 -0.64 4.28 1.82
N VAL A 142 0.56 4.17 1.23
CA VAL A 142 1.75 3.55 1.86
C VAL A 142 2.97 4.43 1.58
N LYS A 143 3.83 4.72 2.56
CA LYS A 143 5.04 5.50 2.27
C LYS A 143 6.06 4.66 1.49
N SER A 144 6.90 5.29 0.68
CA SER A 144 8.04 4.58 0.08
C SER A 144 8.97 4.07 1.18
N GLY A 145 9.57 2.89 0.98
CA GLY A 145 10.21 2.11 2.06
C GLY A 145 9.26 1.21 2.86
N GLU A 146 8.04 1.63 3.22
CA GLU A 146 7.12 0.85 4.09
C GLU A 146 6.52 -0.43 3.45
N PRO A 147 6.22 -1.48 4.24
CA PRO A 147 5.61 -2.72 3.75
C PRO A 147 4.20 -2.53 3.18
N ILE A 148 3.88 -3.26 2.09
CA ILE A 148 2.56 -3.24 1.44
C ILE A 148 1.82 -4.52 1.85
N PHE A 149 1.08 -4.47 2.95
CA PHE A 149 0.32 -5.61 3.44
C PHE A 149 -0.97 -5.83 2.63
N ILE A 150 -1.08 -7.04 2.06
CA ILE A 150 -2.27 -7.50 1.34
C ILE A 150 -2.77 -8.83 1.88
N THR A 151 -4.06 -9.09 1.70
CA THR A 151 -4.66 -10.42 1.81
C THR A 151 -5.23 -10.77 0.44
N ALA A 152 -4.79 -11.89 -0.14
CA ALA A 152 -5.28 -12.41 -1.41
C ALA A 152 -5.78 -13.84 -1.23
N TYR A 153 -6.92 -14.16 -1.86
CA TYR A 153 -7.41 -15.53 -2.01
C TYR A 153 -7.43 -15.89 -3.48
N GLY A 154 -6.93 -17.08 -3.79
CA GLY A 154 -6.90 -17.67 -5.12
C GLY A 154 -6.52 -19.15 -5.04
N SER A 155 -6.60 -19.81 -6.19
CA SER A 155 -6.07 -21.15 -6.41
C SER A 155 -4.57 -21.21 -6.10
N GLY A 156 -4.02 -22.41 -5.94
CA GLY A 156 -2.58 -22.59 -5.69
C GLY A 156 -1.67 -22.09 -6.83
N LYS A 157 -2.25 -21.73 -7.98
CA LYS A 157 -1.54 -21.32 -9.18
C LYS A 157 -1.77 -19.85 -9.56
N ASP A 158 -2.77 -19.21 -8.97
CA ASP A 158 -3.03 -17.78 -9.15
C ASP A 158 -1.86 -16.97 -8.56
N TRP A 159 -1.65 -15.77 -9.08
CA TRP A 159 -0.57 -14.90 -8.65
C TRP A 159 -1.00 -13.44 -8.53
N VAL A 160 -0.30 -12.70 -7.69
CA VAL A 160 -0.49 -11.28 -7.44
C VAL A 160 0.61 -10.50 -8.13
N GLY A 161 0.23 -9.54 -8.97
CA GLY A 161 1.15 -8.56 -9.55
C GLY A 161 0.89 -7.14 -9.03
N ILE A 162 1.89 -6.27 -9.19
CA ILE A 162 1.76 -4.81 -9.03
C ILE A 162 2.24 -4.12 -10.31
N GLN A 163 1.58 -3.03 -10.69
CA GLN A 163 1.97 -2.21 -11.84
C GLN A 163 1.66 -0.74 -11.57
N LYS A 164 2.49 0.17 -12.11
CA LYS A 164 2.24 1.61 -12.03
C LYS A 164 1.05 1.99 -12.93
N TYR A 165 0.12 2.79 -12.42
CA TYR A 165 -1.19 3.04 -13.04
C TYR A 165 -1.08 3.65 -14.46
N ASP A 166 -0.06 4.47 -14.68
CA ASP A 166 0.25 5.17 -15.93
C ASP A 166 1.17 4.39 -16.90
N GLN A 167 1.61 3.17 -16.53
CA GLN A 167 2.57 2.38 -17.31
C GLN A 167 2.08 0.93 -17.49
N ILE A 168 0.93 0.76 -18.16
CA ILE A 168 0.34 -0.54 -18.47
C ILE A 168 1.09 -1.24 -19.63
N LYS A 169 2.36 -1.59 -19.41
CA LYS A 169 3.17 -2.39 -20.36
C LYS A 169 3.53 -3.75 -19.81
N GLU A 170 4.11 -3.83 -18.61
CA GLU A 170 4.48 -5.09 -17.96
C GLU A 170 4.22 -5.01 -16.45
N SER A 171 3.88 -6.14 -15.81
CA SER A 171 3.83 -6.24 -14.34
C SER A 171 5.22 -6.01 -13.79
N LEU A 172 5.38 -5.13 -12.79
CA LEU A 172 6.66 -4.95 -12.11
C LEU A 172 7.10 -6.21 -11.35
N CYS A 173 6.16 -7.12 -11.05
CA CYS A 173 6.42 -8.37 -10.34
C CYS A 173 5.33 -9.42 -10.52
N LYS A 174 5.60 -10.65 -10.06
CA LYS A 174 4.63 -11.72 -9.86
C LYS A 174 4.93 -12.48 -8.56
N VAL A 175 3.95 -12.64 -7.67
CA VAL A 175 4.04 -13.46 -6.45
C VAL A 175 2.89 -14.46 -6.46
N TYR A 176 3.17 -15.76 -6.47
CA TYR A 176 2.12 -16.80 -6.45
C TYR A 176 1.37 -16.81 -5.11
N VAL A 177 0.04 -16.94 -5.14
CA VAL A 177 -0.81 -16.95 -3.93
C VAL A 177 -0.53 -18.19 -3.05
N SER A 178 -0.09 -19.30 -3.65
CA SER A 178 0.34 -20.49 -2.91
C SER A 178 1.56 -20.27 -2.02
N SER A 179 2.56 -19.50 -2.47
CA SER A 179 3.82 -19.33 -1.71
C SER A 179 3.62 -18.52 -0.42
N VAL A 180 2.61 -17.67 -0.38
CA VAL A 180 2.27 -16.79 0.76
C VAL A 180 1.14 -17.34 1.64
N GLY A 181 0.45 -18.39 1.17
CA GLY A 181 -0.71 -18.99 1.81
C GLY A 181 -1.99 -18.22 1.53
N SER A 182 -2.89 -18.81 0.74
CA SER A 182 -4.19 -18.24 0.39
C SER A 182 -4.93 -17.76 1.64
N GLY A 183 -5.24 -16.46 1.65
CA GLY A 183 -5.98 -15.81 2.72
C GLY A 183 -5.21 -15.36 3.94
N LYS A 184 -3.89 -15.48 3.95
CA LYS A 184 -3.04 -14.86 4.96
C LYS A 184 -2.70 -13.44 4.55
N GLU A 185 -2.57 -12.55 5.53
CA GLU A 185 -1.95 -11.24 5.32
C GLU A 185 -0.45 -11.46 5.10
N PHE A 186 0.10 -10.89 4.02
CA PHE A 186 1.54 -10.90 3.76
C PHE A 186 2.02 -9.55 3.26
N ASP A 187 3.27 -9.22 3.55
CA ASP A 187 3.92 -8.07 2.95
C ASP A 187 4.28 -8.40 1.50
N LEU A 188 3.58 -7.79 0.55
CA LEU A 188 3.87 -7.92 -0.87
C LEU A 188 5.30 -7.45 -1.16
N ARG A 189 5.78 -6.42 -0.43
CA ARG A 189 7.15 -5.89 -0.57
C ARG A 189 8.18 -6.96 -0.22
N ALA A 190 8.16 -7.61 0.95
CA ALA A 190 9.10 -8.70 1.25
C ALA A 190 9.23 -9.77 0.13
N HIS A 191 8.19 -10.00 -0.68
CA HIS A 191 8.15 -11.02 -1.73
C HIS A 191 8.62 -10.57 -3.13
N LEU A 192 8.79 -9.27 -3.44
CA LEU A 192 9.26 -8.85 -4.79
C LEU A 192 10.80 -8.74 -4.91
N GLY A 193 11.54 -8.99 -3.83
CA GLY A 193 13.00 -8.94 -3.79
C GLY A 193 13.60 -7.55 -4.05
N GLY A 194 14.87 -7.49 -4.46
CA GLY A 194 15.61 -6.24 -4.66
C GLY A 194 15.05 -5.27 -5.72
N ASN A 195 14.03 -5.66 -6.49
CA ASN A 195 13.36 -4.78 -7.46
C ASN A 195 12.45 -3.71 -6.81
N LEU A 196 12.29 -3.71 -5.49
CA LEU A 196 11.37 -2.83 -4.76
C LEU A 196 11.88 -1.47 -4.35
N SER A 197 13.19 -1.30 -4.25
CA SER A 197 13.81 0.01 -4.21
C SER A 197 13.44 0.87 -5.44
N LYS A 198 12.84 0.27 -6.48
CA LYS A 198 12.34 0.94 -7.69
C LYS A 198 10.87 1.36 -7.65
N LEU A 199 10.11 1.07 -6.58
CA LEU A 199 8.74 1.59 -6.45
C LEU A 199 8.79 3.09 -6.11
N THR A 200 8.90 3.89 -7.18
CA THR A 200 8.82 5.35 -7.12
C THR A 200 7.44 5.80 -6.62
N PRO A 201 7.32 6.97 -5.98
CA PRO A 201 6.02 7.53 -5.62
C PRO A 201 5.05 7.59 -6.81
N GLY A 202 3.76 7.38 -6.53
CA GLY A 202 2.69 7.35 -7.52
C GLY A 202 1.63 6.29 -7.24
N ARG A 203 0.65 6.18 -8.14
CA ARG A 203 -0.45 5.20 -8.06
C ARG A 203 -0.08 3.88 -8.71
N TYR A 204 -0.46 2.79 -8.07
CA TYR A 204 -0.22 1.42 -8.53
C TYR A 204 -1.50 0.59 -8.43
N ILE A 205 -1.70 -0.30 -9.40
CA ILE A 205 -2.73 -1.33 -9.36
C ILE A 205 -2.07 -2.62 -8.88
N ILE A 206 -2.65 -3.23 -7.86
CA ILE A 206 -2.37 -4.60 -7.45
C ILE A 206 -3.54 -5.46 -7.94
N ALA A 207 -3.27 -6.60 -8.58
CA ALA A 207 -4.31 -7.50 -9.05
C ALA A 207 -3.94 -8.97 -8.84
N VAL A 208 -4.96 -9.79 -8.54
CA VAL A 208 -4.90 -11.26 -8.59
C VAL A 208 -5.22 -11.67 -10.03
N VAL A 209 -4.32 -12.44 -10.63
CA VAL A 209 -4.41 -12.92 -12.01
C VAL A 209 -4.33 -14.44 -12.02
N SER A 210 -5.18 -15.07 -12.84
CA SER A 210 -5.15 -16.51 -13.08
C SER A 210 -3.81 -16.95 -13.71
N GLU A 211 -3.40 -18.20 -13.47
CA GLU A 211 -2.14 -18.77 -13.99
C GLU A 211 -2.02 -18.64 -15.51
N ASP A 212 -3.08 -19.01 -16.24
CA ASP A 212 -3.09 -19.10 -17.71
C ASP A 212 -3.17 -17.73 -18.41
N SER A 213 -3.14 -16.64 -17.63
CA SER A 213 -3.42 -15.29 -18.11
C SER A 213 -2.20 -14.40 -18.07
N GLN A 214 -2.02 -13.61 -19.13
CA GLN A 214 -0.99 -12.57 -19.15
C GLN A 214 -1.46 -11.34 -18.37
N TRP A 215 -0.54 -10.70 -17.65
CA TRP A 215 -0.83 -9.50 -16.86
C TRP A 215 -1.57 -8.39 -17.63
N ILE A 216 -1.20 -8.24 -18.90
CA ILE A 216 -1.63 -7.14 -19.79
C ILE A 216 -3.11 -7.28 -20.14
N ASP A 217 -3.66 -8.49 -20.11
CA ASP A 217 -5.09 -8.71 -20.29
C ASP A 217 -5.84 -8.37 -18.99
N THR A 218 -6.31 -7.13 -18.90
CA THR A 218 -7.07 -6.65 -17.73
C THR A 218 -8.40 -7.37 -17.54
N SER A 219 -8.93 -8.05 -18.57
CA SER A 219 -10.11 -8.90 -18.43
C SER A 219 -9.85 -10.16 -17.61
N ALA A 220 -8.59 -10.58 -17.49
CA ALA A 220 -8.16 -11.69 -16.65
C ALA A 220 -7.85 -11.30 -15.19
N TRP A 221 -8.05 -10.04 -14.80
CA TRP A 221 -7.89 -9.61 -13.42
C TRP A 221 -9.10 -10.05 -12.60
N MET A 222 -8.91 -11.08 -11.77
CA MET A 222 -9.96 -11.69 -10.97
C MET A 222 -10.39 -10.78 -9.80
N ALA A 223 -9.45 -10.00 -9.27
CA ALA A 223 -9.68 -8.94 -8.30
C ALA A 223 -8.55 -7.91 -8.42
N SER A 224 -8.86 -6.63 -8.25
CA SER A 224 -7.86 -5.56 -8.25
C SER A 224 -8.12 -4.54 -7.15
N ALA A 225 -7.06 -3.82 -6.76
CA ALA A 225 -7.11 -2.72 -5.81
C ALA A 225 -6.03 -1.70 -6.16
N VAL A 226 -6.27 -0.43 -5.84
CA VAL A 226 -5.33 0.67 -6.08
C VAL A 226 -4.62 1.00 -4.77
N VAL A 227 -3.29 1.07 -4.82
CA VAL A 227 -2.44 1.59 -3.75
C VAL A 227 -1.68 2.83 -4.25
N GLU A 228 -1.70 3.89 -3.46
CA GLU A 228 -0.90 5.08 -3.68
C GLU A 228 0.37 4.99 -2.83
N ILE A 229 1.52 4.98 -3.49
CA ILE A 229 2.83 5.03 -2.82
C ILE A 229 3.21 6.50 -2.72
N VAL A 230 3.17 7.05 -1.51
CA VAL A 230 3.59 8.43 -1.26
C VAL A 230 5.08 8.48 -0.95
N ALA A 231 5.73 9.61 -1.22
CA ALA A 231 7.09 9.85 -0.75
C ALA A 231 7.15 9.73 0.79
N PRO A 232 8.27 9.29 1.39
CA PRO A 232 8.44 9.44 2.82
C PRO A 232 8.47 10.93 3.16
N ASP A 233 8.03 11.28 4.37
CA ASP A 233 8.17 12.65 4.84
C ASP A 233 9.65 13.07 4.73
N PRO A 234 9.94 14.25 4.14
CA PRO A 234 11.30 14.67 3.89
C PRO A 234 12.03 14.83 5.23
N SER A 235 13.04 13.99 5.47
CA SER A 235 13.83 14.01 6.70
C SER A 235 15.32 14.02 6.40
N LEU A 236 16.07 14.74 7.22
CA LEU A 236 17.52 14.84 7.16
C LEU A 236 18.09 14.58 8.56
N LYS A 237 19.06 13.69 8.66
CA LYS A 237 19.80 13.40 9.89
C LYS A 237 21.30 13.38 9.59
N VAL A 238 22.07 13.87 10.55
CA VAL A 238 23.54 13.81 10.56
C VAL A 238 23.96 13.02 11.79
N ASN A 239 25.07 12.29 11.72
CA ASN A 239 25.57 11.51 12.86
C ASN A 239 25.97 12.39 14.06
N LYS A 240 26.40 13.63 13.81
CA LYS A 240 26.71 14.64 14.83
C LYS A 240 26.69 16.05 14.24
N THR A 241 26.83 17.06 15.10
CA THR A 241 26.81 18.49 14.72
C THR A 241 28.17 19.18 14.79
N SER A 242 29.23 18.51 15.30
CA SER A 242 30.60 19.04 15.35
C SER A 242 31.58 18.00 14.84
N PHE A 243 32.42 18.38 13.87
CA PHE A 243 33.35 17.51 13.15
C PHE A 243 34.76 18.10 13.15
N GLU A 244 35.79 17.26 13.24
CA GLU A 244 37.16 17.70 12.98
C GLU A 244 37.41 17.81 11.45
N SER A 245 38.37 18.64 11.03
CA SER A 245 38.70 18.78 9.62
C SER A 245 39.11 17.44 9.01
N GLY A 246 38.45 17.03 7.93
CA GLY A 246 38.68 15.76 7.25
C GLY A 246 37.82 14.58 7.73
N GLU A 247 37.05 14.74 8.81
CA GLU A 247 36.20 13.68 9.37
C GLU A 247 34.94 13.41 8.51
N PRO A 248 34.54 12.13 8.30
CA PRO A 248 33.33 11.80 7.55
C PRO A 248 32.07 12.44 8.13
N ILE A 249 31.29 13.09 7.26
CA ILE A 249 29.98 13.66 7.60
C ILE A 249 28.91 12.67 7.12
N LEU A 250 28.47 11.78 8.01
CA LEU A 250 27.50 10.74 7.66
C LEU A 250 26.08 11.34 7.68
N VAL A 251 25.50 11.50 6.49
CA VAL A 251 24.16 12.02 6.28
C VAL A 251 23.21 10.87 5.94
N THR A 252 22.06 10.81 6.63
CA THR A 252 20.92 10.00 6.23
C THR A 252 19.82 10.95 5.79
N ALA A 253 19.38 10.86 4.53
CA ALA A 253 18.29 11.67 3.99
C ALA A 253 17.18 10.77 3.43
N ALA A 254 15.93 11.12 3.67
CA ALA A 254 14.77 10.48 3.07
C ALA A 254 13.90 11.54 2.39
N GLY A 255 13.44 11.24 1.18
CA GLY A 255 12.55 12.05 0.35
C GLY A 255 12.21 11.32 -0.96
N ASP A 256 11.41 11.94 -1.83
CA ASP A 256 11.32 11.55 -3.25
C ASP A 256 12.58 11.92 -4.08
N ASP A 257 12.57 11.49 -5.34
CA ASP A 257 13.69 11.67 -6.29
C ASP A 257 13.92 13.14 -6.71
N ASN A 258 12.96 14.04 -6.43
CA ASN A 258 13.08 15.47 -6.67
C ASN A 258 13.82 16.20 -5.54
N TYR A 259 14.13 15.53 -4.43
CA TYR A 259 14.94 16.11 -3.36
C TYR A 259 16.44 15.97 -3.61
N TRP A 260 17.20 16.92 -3.09
CA TRP A 260 18.66 16.89 -3.09
C TRP A 260 19.22 17.41 -1.76
N VAL A 261 20.38 16.89 -1.35
CA VAL A 261 21.13 17.36 -0.19
C VAL A 261 22.19 18.36 -0.66
N GLY A 262 22.12 19.59 -0.17
CA GLY A 262 23.17 20.58 -0.37
C GLY A 262 23.89 20.91 0.94
N ILE A 263 25.07 21.52 0.81
CA ILE A 263 25.83 22.12 1.91
C ILE A 263 26.25 23.55 1.55
N GLY A 264 26.04 24.49 2.46
CA GLY A 264 26.45 25.89 2.32
C GLY A 264 27.08 26.43 3.60
N LYS A 265 27.99 27.41 3.49
CA LYS A 265 28.58 28.10 4.65
C LYS A 265 27.49 29.00 5.27
N TYR A 266 27.33 28.98 6.59
CA TYR A 266 26.24 29.70 7.29
C TYR A 266 26.35 31.22 7.14
N GLU A 267 27.58 31.74 7.11
CA GLU A 267 27.84 33.18 7.27
C GLU A 267 27.70 34.01 5.99
N THR A 268 27.77 33.38 4.81
CA THR A 268 27.82 34.13 3.55
C THR A 268 26.47 34.27 2.85
N ASN A 269 25.44 33.49 3.25
CA ASN A 269 24.09 33.45 2.66
C ASN A 269 24.00 33.36 1.12
N SER A 270 25.09 33.13 0.38
CA SER A 270 25.16 33.52 -1.05
C SER A 270 25.67 32.47 -2.02
N ASN A 271 26.31 31.38 -1.59
CA ASN A 271 26.76 30.33 -2.51
C ASN A 271 26.71 28.94 -1.87
N THR A 272 25.91 28.06 -2.48
CA THR A 272 25.95 26.61 -2.26
C THR A 272 27.35 26.10 -2.60
N LEU A 273 28.07 25.56 -1.62
CA LEU A 273 29.42 25.04 -1.86
C LEU A 273 29.39 23.74 -2.68
N GLY A 274 28.26 23.03 -2.69
CA GLY A 274 28.06 21.84 -3.51
C GLY A 274 26.65 21.28 -3.41
N LYS A 275 26.13 20.76 -4.52
CA LYS A 275 24.82 20.07 -4.65
C LYS A 275 25.03 18.57 -4.85
N ILE A 276 24.35 17.73 -4.07
CA ILE A 276 24.32 16.26 -4.24
C ILE A 276 22.85 15.79 -4.31
N THR A 277 22.43 15.24 -5.44
CA THR A 277 21.04 14.79 -5.67
C THR A 277 20.74 13.48 -4.93
N ILE A 278 19.56 13.33 -4.31
CA ILE A 278 19.25 12.13 -3.48
C ILE A 278 19.00 10.88 -4.32
N ALA A 279 18.49 11.05 -5.54
CA ALA A 279 18.39 9.94 -6.49
C ALA A 279 19.72 9.19 -6.68
N SER A 280 20.88 9.83 -6.46
CA SER A 280 22.21 9.19 -6.53
C SER A 280 22.60 8.33 -5.32
N VAL A 281 21.87 8.43 -4.21
CA VAL A 281 22.18 7.76 -2.93
C VAL A 281 21.05 6.85 -2.43
N GLY A 282 19.83 7.01 -2.93
CA GLY A 282 18.66 6.24 -2.52
C GLY A 282 18.02 6.80 -1.24
N SER A 283 16.69 6.97 -1.27
CA SER A 283 15.92 7.47 -0.14
C SER A 283 16.10 6.59 1.11
N GLY A 284 16.56 7.18 2.20
CA GLY A 284 16.79 6.50 3.48
C GLY A 284 18.19 5.94 3.69
N ASN A 285 19.08 6.00 2.69
CA ASN A 285 20.44 5.48 2.83
C ASN A 285 21.37 6.50 3.51
N GLN A 286 22.30 5.98 4.31
CA GLN A 286 23.38 6.77 4.88
C GLN A 286 24.53 6.90 3.87
N PHE A 287 25.09 8.09 3.71
CA PHE A 287 26.25 8.35 2.86
C PHE A 287 27.24 9.33 3.49
N ASP A 288 28.53 9.20 3.16
CA ASP A 288 29.55 10.17 3.53
C ASP A 288 29.50 11.38 2.59
N LEU A 289 28.92 12.47 3.08
CA LEU A 289 28.82 13.73 2.36
C LEU A 289 30.20 14.30 2.03
N LEU A 290 31.19 14.15 2.93
CA LEU A 290 32.54 14.67 2.70
C LEU A 290 33.26 13.93 1.57
N ALA A 291 33.11 12.61 1.48
CA ALA A 291 33.62 11.84 0.34
C ALA A 291 32.99 12.33 -0.98
N LYS A 292 31.67 12.55 -1.02
CA LYS A 292 30.97 13.07 -2.20
C LYS A 292 31.37 14.50 -2.59
N LEU A 293 31.74 15.35 -1.63
CA LEU A 293 32.31 16.67 -1.91
C LEU A 293 33.74 16.57 -2.47
N LYS A 294 34.57 15.65 -1.94
CA LYS A 294 35.93 15.39 -2.45
C LYS A 294 35.93 14.85 -3.88
N GLU A 295 34.96 14.02 -4.27
CA GLU A 295 34.76 13.59 -5.67
C GLU A 295 34.58 14.81 -6.63
N LYS A 296 34.10 15.95 -6.12
CA LYS A 296 33.92 17.21 -6.84
C LYS A 296 35.02 18.25 -6.56
N SER A 297 36.14 17.85 -5.96
CA SER A 297 37.24 18.73 -5.54
C SER A 297 36.84 19.85 -4.56
N ILE A 298 35.76 19.66 -3.79
CA ILE A 298 35.31 20.61 -2.76
C ILE A 298 35.82 20.13 -1.40
N VAL A 299 36.67 20.93 -0.76
CA VAL A 299 37.13 20.72 0.62
C VAL A 299 36.54 21.83 1.49
N PRO A 300 35.65 21.51 2.46
CA PRO A 300 35.13 22.52 3.37
C PRO A 300 36.24 23.09 4.26
N GLU A 301 36.33 24.42 4.32
CA GLU A 301 37.13 25.11 5.34
C GLU A 301 36.56 24.89 6.76
N PRO A 302 37.30 25.22 7.81
CA PRO A 302 36.73 25.33 9.16
C PRO A 302 35.64 26.41 9.22
N GLY A 303 34.53 26.11 9.91
CA GLY A 303 33.43 27.05 10.10
C GLY A 303 32.07 26.38 10.32
N LYS A 304 31.00 27.20 10.34
CA LYS A 304 29.60 26.75 10.43
C LYS A 304 29.00 26.54 9.04
N TYR A 305 28.26 25.44 8.90
CA TYR A 305 27.66 24.98 7.65
C TYR A 305 26.21 24.59 7.87
N ILE A 306 25.35 24.90 6.90
CA ILE A 306 23.99 24.34 6.83
C ILE A 306 24.05 23.18 5.84
N ILE A 307 23.54 22.02 6.27
CA ILE A 307 23.18 20.92 5.39
C ILE A 307 21.67 20.95 5.27
N ALA A 308 21.15 21.06 4.04
CA ALA A 308 19.72 21.17 3.79
C ALA A 308 19.23 20.13 2.78
N LEU A 309 18.01 19.67 3.01
CA LEU A 309 17.21 18.83 2.14
C LEU A 309 16.25 19.73 1.36
N ILE A 310 16.45 19.84 0.06
CA ILE A 310 15.79 20.83 -0.79
C ILE A 310 15.02 20.11 -1.88
N GLY A 311 13.78 20.55 -2.15
CA GLY A 311 12.96 20.01 -3.24
C GLY A 311 13.35 20.59 -4.61
N ASN A 312 12.35 20.76 -5.47
CA ASN A 312 12.50 21.36 -6.81
C ASN A 312 12.85 22.87 -6.82
N GLY A 313 13.22 23.46 -5.68
CA GLY A 313 13.60 24.87 -5.57
C GLY A 313 15.11 25.11 -5.68
N ASP A 314 15.47 26.39 -5.79
CA ASP A 314 16.85 26.85 -5.68
C ASP A 314 17.31 26.84 -4.20
N TRP A 315 18.61 26.69 -3.95
CA TRP A 315 19.19 26.77 -2.60
C TRP A 315 18.91 28.11 -1.93
N ALA A 316 18.92 29.20 -2.71
CA ALA A 316 18.72 30.55 -2.22
C ALA A 316 17.30 30.78 -1.67
N ASP A 317 16.32 29.98 -2.10
CA ASP A 317 14.97 30.01 -1.55
C ASP A 317 14.90 29.13 -0.29
N SER A 318 14.95 29.76 0.88
CA SER A 318 14.83 29.06 2.17
C SER A 318 13.48 28.36 2.35
N ASP A 319 12.42 28.81 1.67
CA ASP A 319 11.09 28.17 1.76
C ASP A 319 11.07 26.83 0.99
N ALA A 320 12.03 26.61 0.08
CA ALA A 320 12.26 25.32 -0.57
C ALA A 320 12.95 24.28 0.34
N TRP A 321 13.49 24.68 1.51
CA TRP A 321 14.15 23.76 2.44
C TRP A 321 13.11 22.97 3.23
N LYS A 322 13.07 21.64 3.04
CA LYS A 322 12.15 20.77 3.79
C LYS A 322 12.68 20.32 5.14
N SER A 323 14.00 20.27 5.28
CA SER A 323 14.69 19.98 6.53
C SER A 323 16.11 20.53 6.43
N SER A 324 16.65 21.06 7.52
CA SER A 324 18.05 21.48 7.58
C SER A 324 18.67 21.17 8.94
N VAL A 325 20.00 21.07 8.95
CA VAL A 325 20.80 20.89 10.16
C VAL A 325 22.06 21.75 10.04
N THR A 326 22.35 22.54 11.07
CA THR A 326 23.60 23.28 11.19
C THR A 326 24.68 22.38 11.80
N VAL A 327 25.83 22.29 11.13
CA VAL A 327 27.04 21.61 11.61
C VAL A 327 28.21 22.58 11.71
N GLU A 328 29.22 22.24 12.50
CA GLU A 328 30.46 22.99 12.67
C GLU A 328 31.66 22.09 12.34
N ILE A 329 32.55 22.58 11.50
CA ILE A 329 33.81 21.92 11.14
C ILE A 329 34.94 22.68 11.83
N LYS A 330 35.67 22.00 12.70
CA LYS A 330 36.78 22.59 13.46
C LYS A 330 38.06 22.60 12.63
N ALA A 331 38.93 23.57 12.89
CA ALA A 331 40.27 23.57 12.34
C ALA A 331 41.03 22.33 12.83
N PRO A 332 41.93 21.74 12.02
CA PRO A 332 42.77 20.66 12.50
C PRO A 332 43.49 21.13 13.77
N VAL A 333 43.37 20.37 14.85
CA VAL A 333 44.22 20.57 16.02
C VAL A 333 45.62 20.14 15.60
N THR A 334 46.43 21.07 15.09
CA THR A 334 47.86 20.83 14.88
C THR A 334 48.44 20.55 16.27
N PRO A 335 48.89 19.32 16.57
CA PRO A 335 49.55 19.08 17.85
C PRO A 335 50.78 19.97 17.84
N VAL A 336 50.79 21.00 18.69
CA VAL A 336 51.99 21.78 18.94
C VAL A 336 53.03 20.75 19.37
N PRO A 337 54.13 20.58 18.63
CA PRO A 337 55.15 19.63 19.03
C PRO A 337 55.56 20.03 20.44
N ALA A 338 55.40 19.11 21.40
CA ALA A 338 55.94 19.32 22.73
C ALA A 338 57.45 19.38 22.56
N THR A 339 57.98 20.60 22.41
CA THR A 339 59.41 20.85 22.41
C THR A 339 59.89 20.47 23.79
N ALA A 340 60.33 19.22 23.93
CA ALA A 340 61.00 18.77 25.14
C ALA A 340 62.19 19.71 25.31
N ALA A 341 62.07 20.65 26.26
CA ALA A 341 63.15 21.53 26.61
C ALA A 341 64.36 20.62 26.90
N PRO A 342 65.49 20.78 26.20
CA PRO A 342 66.63 19.93 26.43
C PRO A 342 67.01 20.04 27.89
N ALA A 343 66.94 18.92 28.62
CA ALA A 343 67.34 18.87 30.01
C ALA A 343 68.82 19.26 30.08
N THR A 344 69.08 20.52 30.48
CA THR A 344 70.42 21.03 30.66
C THR A 344 71.05 20.26 31.81
N ALA A 345 71.87 19.25 31.49
CA ALA A 345 72.65 18.54 32.48
C ALA A 345 73.62 19.54 33.11
N ILE A 346 73.30 20.01 34.32
CA ILE A 346 74.21 20.80 35.14
C ILE A 346 75.39 19.87 35.47
N PRO A 347 76.63 20.18 35.06
CA PRO A 347 77.76 19.33 35.38
C PRO A 347 78.00 19.34 36.89
N ALA A 348 77.79 18.20 37.53
CA ALA A 348 78.06 18.01 38.96
C ALA A 348 79.55 18.25 39.23
N THR A 349 79.84 19.37 39.90
CA THR A 349 81.18 19.66 40.40
C THR A 349 81.51 18.67 41.52
N ALA A 350 82.47 17.78 41.28
CA ALA A 350 82.90 16.80 42.27
C ALA A 350 83.52 17.49 43.51
N VAL A 351 82.75 17.55 44.61
CA VAL A 351 83.26 17.85 45.95
C VAL A 351 83.83 16.55 46.53
N PRO A 352 85.05 16.55 47.12
CA PRO A 352 85.62 15.33 47.71
C PRO A 352 84.78 14.82 48.88
N ALA A 353 84.32 13.57 48.77
CA ALA A 353 83.57 12.91 49.83
C ALA A 353 84.39 12.80 51.13
N THR A 354 83.86 13.36 52.22
CA THR A 354 84.27 12.98 53.58
C THR A 354 83.34 11.87 54.04
N ASP A 355 83.89 10.68 54.29
CA ASP A 355 83.13 9.51 54.77
C ASP A 355 82.39 9.81 56.08
N VAL A 356 81.06 9.88 56.01
CA VAL A 356 80.16 9.83 57.18
C VAL A 356 79.42 8.48 57.14
N PRO A 357 79.41 7.68 58.22
CA PRO A 357 78.78 6.37 58.21
C PRO A 357 77.26 6.48 58.02
N ALA A 358 76.75 5.81 56.99
CA ALA A 358 75.33 5.74 56.68
C ALA A 358 74.50 5.08 57.81
N THR A 359 73.63 5.86 58.44
CA THR A 359 72.50 5.32 59.21
C THR A 359 71.39 4.93 58.24
N ALA A 360 71.14 3.63 58.08
CA ALA A 360 70.07 3.10 57.27
C ALA A 360 68.68 3.61 57.72
N VAL A 361 68.01 4.37 56.85
CA VAL A 361 66.56 4.61 56.93
C VAL A 361 65.89 3.66 55.91
N PRO A 362 64.85 2.90 56.29
CA PRO A 362 64.19 1.99 55.35
C PRO A 362 63.43 2.78 54.28
N ALA A 363 63.69 2.48 53.01
CA ALA A 363 62.83 2.91 51.93
C ALA A 363 61.45 2.24 52.04
N THR A 364 60.40 3.02 52.26
CA THR A 364 59.02 2.60 51.96
C THR A 364 58.80 2.67 50.46
N ASP A 365 58.83 1.51 49.81
CA ASP A 365 58.35 1.35 48.43
C ASP A 365 56.84 1.63 48.36
N ASP A 366 56.46 2.77 47.80
CA ASP A 366 55.09 2.98 47.32
C ASP A 366 54.87 2.10 46.07
N PRO A 367 53.90 1.17 46.07
CA PRO A 367 53.69 0.26 44.96
C PRO A 367 53.03 1.01 43.80
N ALA A 368 53.71 1.01 42.65
CA ALA A 368 53.12 1.47 41.38
C ALA A 368 51.85 0.67 41.06
N THR A 369 50.69 1.32 41.18
CA THR A 369 49.38 0.75 40.85
C THR A 369 49.23 0.56 39.34
N ALA A 370 49.63 -0.60 38.83
CA ALA A 370 49.29 -1.01 37.47
C ALA A 370 47.77 -1.16 37.32
N VAL A 371 47.16 -0.28 36.51
CA VAL A 371 45.76 -0.42 36.08
C VAL A 371 45.67 -1.58 35.08
N PRO A 372 44.88 -2.63 35.33
CA PRO A 372 44.80 -3.76 34.43
C PRO A 372 43.96 -3.41 33.19
N ALA A 373 44.48 -3.73 32.01
CA ALA A 373 43.70 -3.72 30.78
C ALA A 373 42.60 -4.79 30.84
N THR A 374 41.35 -4.35 30.81
CA THR A 374 40.17 -5.22 30.77
C THR A 374 39.99 -5.85 29.39
N GLU A 375 40.42 -7.10 29.20
CA GLU A 375 40.04 -7.89 28.04
C GLU A 375 38.52 -8.21 28.08
N ALA A 376 37.79 -7.72 27.09
CA ALA A 376 36.39 -8.07 26.89
C ALA A 376 36.25 -9.53 26.44
N ALA A 377 35.71 -10.38 27.31
CA ALA A 377 35.41 -11.77 27.02
C ALA A 377 34.50 -11.95 25.78
N HIS A 378 35.01 -12.68 24.78
CA HIS A 378 34.20 -13.24 23.71
C HIS A 378 33.27 -14.35 24.24
N THR A 379 31.97 -14.07 24.31
CA THR A 379 30.94 -15.06 24.64
C THR A 379 30.63 -15.94 23.42
N SER A 380 31.20 -17.14 23.36
CA SER A 380 30.75 -18.18 22.43
C SER A 380 29.38 -18.74 22.84
N GLU A 381 28.34 -18.43 22.06
CA GLU A 381 27.03 -19.08 22.16
C GLU A 381 27.12 -20.61 21.90
N PRO A 382 26.32 -21.43 22.60
CA PRO A 382 26.30 -22.87 22.38
C PRO A 382 25.48 -23.24 21.15
N ALA A 383 26.09 -24.02 20.25
CA ALA A 383 25.43 -24.65 19.12
C ALA A 383 24.23 -25.53 19.56
N THR A 384 23.02 -25.06 19.26
CA THR A 384 21.78 -25.83 19.40
C THR A 384 21.71 -26.93 18.36
N GLY A 385 21.88 -28.18 18.81
CA GLY A 385 21.73 -29.37 17.98
C GLY A 385 20.35 -29.46 17.30
N VAL A 386 20.37 -29.49 15.97
CA VAL A 386 19.22 -29.87 15.13
C VAL A 386 19.02 -31.40 15.22
N PRO A 387 17.83 -31.92 15.53
CA PRO A 387 17.55 -33.35 15.47
C PRO A 387 17.49 -33.82 14.00
N ALA A 388 18.27 -34.84 13.68
CA ALA A 388 18.22 -35.55 12.41
C ALA A 388 16.82 -36.11 12.10
N GLU A 389 16.20 -35.65 11.01
CA GLU A 389 15.09 -36.36 10.36
C GLU A 389 15.60 -37.57 9.55
N PRO A 390 14.85 -38.68 9.50
CA PRO A 390 15.29 -39.89 8.85
C PRO A 390 15.22 -39.81 7.32
N SER A 391 16.38 -40.05 6.71
CA SER A 391 16.56 -40.62 5.37
C SER A 391 15.41 -41.56 4.95
N VAL A 392 14.60 -41.10 4.00
CA VAL A 392 13.75 -41.98 3.19
C VAL A 392 14.49 -42.24 1.87
N THR A 393 14.90 -43.49 1.74
CA THR A 393 15.42 -44.14 0.55
C THR A 393 14.64 -43.80 -0.72
N ASP A 394 15.39 -43.25 -1.68
CA ASP A 394 15.21 -43.48 -3.12
C ASP A 394 14.97 -44.98 -3.39
N PRO A 395 14.06 -45.33 -4.32
CA PRO A 395 14.57 -46.17 -5.40
C PRO A 395 14.07 -45.78 -6.79
N ALA A 396 15.05 -45.67 -7.67
CA ALA A 396 15.08 -46.25 -9.01
C ALA A 396 14.20 -45.63 -10.11
N ALA A 397 14.91 -45.03 -11.08
CA ALA A 397 14.91 -45.39 -12.50
C ALA A 397 13.61 -45.98 -13.11
N GLY A 398 13.10 -45.28 -14.14
CA GLY A 398 11.95 -45.62 -15.00
C GLY A 398 12.06 -46.92 -15.82
N PRO A 399 11.63 -47.01 -17.10
CA PRO A 399 11.13 -45.99 -18.04
C PRO A 399 9.65 -46.25 -18.46
N ASP A 400 9.21 -45.57 -19.53
CA ASP A 400 8.19 -45.96 -20.54
C ASP A 400 7.17 -44.85 -20.88
N ASP A 401 7.58 -44.01 -21.84
CA ASP A 401 6.71 -43.50 -22.91
C ASP A 401 6.16 -44.71 -23.70
N PRO A 402 4.84 -44.77 -23.97
CA PRO A 402 4.46 -44.52 -25.34
C PRO A 402 3.12 -43.76 -25.49
N GLY A 403 3.07 -42.87 -26.47
CA GLY A 403 1.97 -42.94 -27.44
C GLY A 403 1.12 -41.70 -27.65
N ASN A 404 1.60 -40.85 -28.56
CA ASN A 404 0.86 -40.38 -29.73
C ASN A 404 -0.50 -41.09 -30.01
N GLY A 405 -1.61 -40.34 -30.00
CA GLY A 405 -2.87 -40.80 -30.59
C GLY A 405 -4.10 -39.92 -30.38
N GLY A 406 -4.42 -39.07 -31.36
CA GLY A 406 -5.75 -39.07 -31.99
C GLY A 406 -6.94 -38.36 -31.33
N SER A 407 -7.35 -37.25 -31.95
CA SER A 407 -8.70 -37.01 -32.51
C SER A 407 -9.94 -37.62 -31.82
N GLY A 408 -10.85 -36.75 -31.35
CA GLY A 408 -12.28 -37.11 -31.35
C GLY A 408 -13.22 -36.37 -30.38
N SER A 409 -14.03 -35.46 -30.96
CA SER A 409 -15.50 -35.43 -30.81
C SER A 409 -16.16 -35.18 -29.43
N THR A 410 -16.77 -33.99 -29.34
CA THR A 410 -18.12 -33.69 -28.80
C THR A 410 -18.69 -34.53 -27.65
N LYS A 411 -18.80 -33.90 -26.46
CA LYS A 411 -19.78 -34.31 -25.45
C LYS A 411 -20.51 -33.12 -24.81
N THR A 412 -21.63 -32.81 -25.43
CA THR A 412 -22.80 -32.10 -24.91
C THR A 412 -23.03 -32.36 -23.41
N ARG A 413 -22.89 -31.35 -22.55
CA ARG A 413 -23.29 -31.41 -21.14
C ARG A 413 -24.49 -30.50 -20.90
N LYS A 414 -25.65 -31.15 -20.70
CA LYS A 414 -26.90 -30.56 -20.24
C LYS A 414 -26.69 -29.65 -19.02
N GLU A 415 -27.01 -28.37 -19.19
CA GLU A 415 -27.31 -27.47 -18.08
C GLU A 415 -28.60 -27.89 -17.35
N PHE A 416 -28.51 -28.03 -16.03
CA PHE A 416 -29.69 -28.10 -15.16
C PHE A 416 -30.05 -26.69 -14.66
N SER A 417 -31.19 -26.19 -15.14
CA SER A 417 -31.78 -24.92 -14.72
C SER A 417 -32.20 -24.92 -13.23
N THR A 418 -31.44 -24.20 -12.41
CA THR A 418 -31.73 -23.89 -10.99
C THR A 418 -32.85 -22.84 -10.83
N VAL A 419 -33.32 -22.22 -11.93
CA VAL A 419 -34.27 -21.09 -11.89
C VAL A 419 -35.72 -21.54 -11.57
N ALA A 420 -36.06 -22.81 -11.80
CA ALA A 420 -37.41 -23.33 -11.53
C ALA A 420 -37.72 -23.55 -10.03
N TYR A 421 -36.71 -23.63 -9.16
CA TYR A 421 -36.93 -23.99 -7.74
C TYR A 421 -37.34 -22.79 -6.86
N VAL A 422 -36.92 -21.57 -7.20
CA VAL A 422 -37.21 -20.37 -6.40
C VAL A 422 -38.64 -19.87 -6.62
N GLY A 423 -39.18 -19.98 -7.83
CA GLY A 423 -40.58 -19.61 -8.13
C GLY A 423 -41.61 -20.49 -7.41
N LEU A 424 -41.32 -21.79 -7.26
CA LEU A 424 -42.24 -22.75 -6.63
C LEU A 424 -42.33 -22.55 -5.11
N VAL A 425 -41.23 -22.16 -4.45
CA VAL A 425 -41.19 -21.86 -3.02
C VAL A 425 -41.90 -20.53 -2.70
N ALA A 426 -41.71 -19.50 -3.52
CA ALA A 426 -42.40 -18.21 -3.32
C ALA A 426 -43.92 -18.31 -3.54
N GLY A 427 -44.36 -19.02 -4.60
CA GLY A 427 -45.78 -19.29 -4.83
C GLY A 427 -46.43 -20.11 -3.72
N GLY A 428 -45.73 -21.15 -3.23
CA GLY A 428 -46.22 -21.99 -2.13
C GLY A 428 -46.50 -21.22 -0.83
N ILE A 429 -45.64 -20.25 -0.46
CA ILE A 429 -45.82 -19.46 0.76
C ILE A 429 -47.06 -18.54 0.66
N ALA A 430 -47.33 -17.94 -0.51
CA ALA A 430 -48.52 -17.11 -0.71
C ALA A 430 -49.82 -17.92 -0.61
N VAL A 431 -49.87 -19.13 -1.20
CA VAL A 431 -51.04 -20.02 -1.11
C VAL A 431 -51.26 -20.50 0.33
N PHE A 432 -50.19 -20.82 1.07
CA PHE A 432 -50.29 -21.24 2.46
C PHE A 432 -50.80 -20.12 3.38
N ALA A 433 -50.39 -18.87 3.16
CA ALA A 433 -50.90 -17.71 3.90
C ALA A 433 -52.40 -17.48 3.64
N ILE A 434 -52.87 -17.59 2.40
CA ILE A 434 -54.30 -17.44 2.05
C ILE A 434 -55.14 -18.54 2.71
N ALA A 435 -54.67 -19.80 2.68
CA ALA A 435 -55.37 -20.92 3.34
C ALA A 435 -55.48 -20.75 4.86
N LEU A 436 -54.42 -20.26 5.52
CA LEU A 436 -54.43 -19.99 6.96
C LEU A 436 -55.41 -18.87 7.35
N THR A 437 -55.55 -17.85 6.49
CA THR A 437 -56.48 -16.73 6.71
C THR A 437 -57.93 -17.17 6.50
N ALA A 438 -58.20 -18.01 5.50
CA ALA A 438 -59.52 -18.61 5.27
C ALA A 438 -59.94 -19.56 6.42
N GLY A 439 -59.02 -20.39 6.93
CA GLY A 439 -59.30 -21.29 8.06
C GLY A 439 -59.73 -20.55 9.34
N ILE A 440 -59.11 -19.39 9.62
CA ILE A 440 -59.48 -18.55 10.77
C ILE A 440 -60.87 -17.90 10.60
N LEU A 441 -61.29 -17.57 9.36
CA LEU A 441 -62.63 -17.03 9.11
C LEU A 441 -63.75 -18.08 9.27
N ILE A 442 -63.48 -19.35 8.93
CA ILE A 442 -64.50 -20.42 9.00
C ILE A 442 -64.74 -20.88 10.44
N GLY A 443 -63.75 -20.78 11.33
CA GLY A 443 -63.85 -21.16 12.75
C GLY A 443 -64.75 -20.28 13.63
N LYS A 444 -65.33 -19.19 13.11
CA LYS A 444 -66.15 -18.24 13.88
C LYS A 444 -67.68 -18.45 13.77
N LYS A 445 -68.14 -19.47 13.02
CA LYS A 445 -69.55 -19.88 12.89
C LYS A 445 -69.84 -21.26 13.51
N SER A 446 -69.51 -21.42 14.80
CA SER A 446 -70.17 -22.43 15.65
C SER A 446 -70.13 -21.99 17.11
N LYS A 447 -71.13 -21.18 17.49
CA LYS A 447 -71.69 -21.01 18.85
C LYS A 447 -72.91 -20.08 18.77
N LYS A 448 -74.02 -20.64 18.30
CA LYS A 448 -75.37 -20.40 18.82
C LYS A 448 -76.06 -21.75 18.90
#